data_AF-A0A367J9V2-F1
#
_entry.id   AF-A0A367J9V2-F1
#
_cell.length_a   1.000
_cell.length_b   1.000
_cell.length_c   1.000
_cell.angle_alpha   90.00
_cell.angle_beta   90.00
_cell.angle_gamma   90.00
#
_symmetry.space_group_name_H-M   'P 1'
#
loop_
_entity.id
_entity.type
_entity.pdbx_description
1 polymer ?
#
loop_
_entity_poly.entity_id
_entity_poly.type
_entity_poly.pdbx_seq_one_letter_code
_entity_poly.pdbx_strand_id
1 'polypeptide(L)'
;IESMTLLMQNHLSTEFTFLHNSDKHQRNRMLYYQILCKILFAEDNNEAEFYEFMKPFEDRLNELSLLSTREEFQQPQVQHAIIDLFLDLRGFIEPIQSRRSFLLFFDWFYPDYMPILLRAVEAWSPDPLTYPLLKFVGELVQNKSQRLNLDISSPNGVLLFRDASQLICSYGQQAITQHVTDDRKKYAAKYKGITICFNILARCLGGKYINFGVFWLYQDKAISDAFSMMFQMILNIPLNDMMNFPKLTRAFFLMMDEFSSEQMMIDPNLPAEAFLYILEACEIGIESSDPYIRTHACTTLNNILTFVFPQVLPRMLTSVFGMILFDDNNDQWQLSRPLYTLVLLERDFASKYTNQVIMQQLPERREYVTKLLSNLMEGSGWTLSTKDREKFSQQISNLKRELVNHQITLVPV
;
A
#
# COMPACT_ATOMS: atom_id res chain seq x y z
N ILE A 1 -26.76 38.54 4.87
CA ILE A 1 -27.02 38.01 3.51
C ILE A 1 -26.18 38.80 2.51
N GLU A 2 -26.39 40.10 2.36
CA GLU A 2 -25.65 40.96 1.40
C GLU A 2 -24.11 40.89 1.55
N SER A 3 -23.57 40.98 2.78
CA SER A 3 -22.12 40.84 3.01
C SER A 3 -21.56 39.44 2.71
N MET A 4 -22.39 38.39 2.84
CA MET A 4 -21.99 37.01 2.48
C MET A 4 -21.97 36.83 0.97
N THR A 5 -22.98 37.35 0.26
CA THR A 5 -23.01 37.33 -1.21
C THR A 5 -21.82 38.08 -1.80
N LEU A 6 -21.49 39.26 -1.26
CA LEU A 6 -20.32 40.03 -1.69
C LEU A 6 -19.00 39.25 -1.47
N LEU A 7 -18.88 38.55 -0.32
CA LEU A 7 -17.74 37.71 -0.01
C LEU A 7 -17.62 36.53 -0.98
N MET A 8 -18.73 35.86 -1.29
CA MET A 8 -18.79 34.72 -2.22
C MET A 8 -18.47 35.13 -3.66
N GLN A 9 -18.71 36.37 -4.05
CA GLN A 9 -18.37 36.88 -5.39
C GLN A 9 -16.93 37.41 -5.49
N ASN A 10 -16.31 37.78 -4.37
CA ASN A 10 -14.99 38.41 -4.32
C ASN A 10 -14.01 37.64 -3.43
N HIS A 11 -14.12 36.31 -3.37
CA HIS A 11 -13.37 35.47 -2.42
C HIS A 11 -11.85 35.44 -2.67
N LEU A 12 -11.40 35.86 -3.85
CA LEU A 12 -9.98 36.06 -4.20
C LEU A 12 -9.50 37.51 -4.09
N SER A 13 -10.29 38.41 -3.48
CA SER A 13 -10.00 39.85 -3.43
C SER A 13 -8.62 40.17 -2.85
N THR A 14 -7.95 41.16 -3.45
CA THR A 14 -6.68 41.71 -2.98
C THR A 14 -6.77 42.35 -1.60
N GLU A 15 -7.98 42.69 -1.15
CA GLU A 15 -8.23 43.28 0.17
C GLU A 15 -7.98 42.29 1.32
N PHE A 16 -8.03 40.98 1.05
CA PHE A 16 -7.70 39.95 2.02
C PHE A 16 -6.19 39.76 2.13
N THR A 17 -5.55 40.54 2.99
CA THR A 17 -4.09 40.52 3.23
C THR A 17 -3.56 39.13 3.62
N PHE A 18 -4.38 38.28 4.25
CA PHE A 18 -3.99 36.91 4.62
C PHE A 18 -3.87 35.97 3.41
N LEU A 19 -4.46 36.30 2.25
CA LEU A 19 -4.30 35.57 1.00
C LEU A 19 -2.98 35.90 0.26
N HIS A 20 -2.26 36.96 0.66
CA HIS A 20 -1.04 37.40 -0.03
C HIS A 20 0.24 37.00 0.71
N ASN A 21 0.12 36.68 1.99
CA ASN A 21 1.22 36.23 2.85
C ASN A 21 1.01 34.77 3.26
N SER A 22 0.90 33.89 2.26
CA SER A 22 0.51 32.49 2.47
C SER A 22 1.39 31.78 3.48
N ASP A 23 2.71 31.99 3.45
CA ASP A 23 3.67 31.39 4.40
C ASP A 23 3.33 31.62 5.89
N LYS A 24 2.74 32.78 6.22
CA LYS A 24 2.37 33.12 7.62
C LYS A 24 0.94 32.74 7.95
N HIS A 25 0.06 32.61 6.96
CA HIS A 25 -1.38 32.49 7.15
C HIS A 25 -2.02 31.26 6.50
N GLN A 26 -1.24 30.22 6.16
CA GLN A 26 -1.76 28.98 5.56
C GLN A 26 -2.99 28.40 6.27
N ARG A 27 -3.01 28.41 7.61
CA ARG A 27 -4.15 27.90 8.40
C ARG A 27 -5.41 28.76 8.25
N ASN A 28 -5.25 30.08 8.23
CA ASN A 28 -6.37 31.01 8.08
C ASN A 28 -6.96 30.91 6.67
N ARG A 29 -6.07 30.79 5.66
CA ARG A 29 -6.44 30.58 4.26
C ARG A 29 -7.23 29.28 4.06
N MET A 30 -6.75 28.16 4.61
CA MET A 30 -7.49 26.89 4.62
C MET A 30 -8.86 27.04 5.29
N LEU A 31 -8.91 27.61 6.50
CA LEU A 31 -10.17 27.77 7.26
C LEU A 31 -11.17 28.67 6.51
N TYR A 32 -10.69 29.71 5.84
CA TYR A 32 -11.51 30.59 5.02
C TYR A 32 -12.27 29.82 3.95
N TYR A 33 -11.58 29.04 3.12
CA TYR A 33 -12.24 28.23 2.08
C TYR A 33 -13.07 27.09 2.64
N GLN A 34 -12.71 26.53 3.80
CA GLN A 34 -13.56 25.56 4.49
C GLN A 34 -14.91 26.17 4.89
N ILE A 35 -14.92 27.43 5.34
CA ILE A 35 -16.14 28.14 5.70
C ILE A 35 -16.95 28.50 4.45
N LEU A 36 -16.31 29.03 3.40
CA LEU A 36 -16.99 29.35 2.15
C LEU A 36 -17.64 28.13 1.51
N CYS A 37 -16.95 26.98 1.50
CA CYS A 37 -17.53 25.73 1.02
C CYS A 37 -18.78 25.33 1.81
N LYS A 38 -18.78 25.46 3.14
CA LYS A 38 -19.95 25.15 3.98
C LYS A 38 -21.11 26.10 3.72
N ILE A 39 -20.83 27.38 3.44
CA ILE A 39 -21.85 28.37 3.08
C ILE A 39 -22.45 28.03 1.71
N LEU A 40 -21.61 27.78 0.72
CA LEU A 40 -22.05 27.41 -0.64
C LEU A 40 -22.96 26.17 -0.63
N PHE A 41 -22.58 25.16 0.15
CA PHE A 41 -23.33 23.91 0.28
C PHE A 41 -24.37 23.90 1.40
N ALA A 42 -24.74 25.06 1.95
CA ALA A 42 -25.78 25.15 2.98
C ALA A 42 -27.19 24.91 2.39
N GLU A 43 -27.40 25.26 1.12
CA GLU A 43 -28.67 25.07 0.40
C GLU A 43 -28.58 23.93 -0.63
N ASP A 44 -29.71 23.31 -0.95
CA ASP A 44 -29.73 22.09 -1.78
C ASP A 44 -29.56 22.35 -3.29
N ASN A 45 -29.87 23.58 -3.78
CA ASN A 45 -29.84 23.92 -5.20
C ASN A 45 -28.79 24.98 -5.53
N ASN A 46 -27.53 24.56 -5.60
CA ASN A 46 -26.34 25.42 -5.67
C ASN A 46 -25.38 25.05 -6.79
N GLU A 47 -25.83 24.29 -7.79
CA GLU A 47 -24.95 23.88 -8.90
C GLU A 47 -24.49 25.09 -9.72
N ALA A 48 -25.39 26.00 -10.09
CA ALA A 48 -25.03 27.22 -10.79
C ALA A 48 -24.10 28.11 -9.94
N GLU A 49 -24.44 28.30 -8.66
CA GLU A 49 -23.62 29.07 -7.71
C GLU A 49 -22.24 28.47 -7.52
N PHE A 50 -22.13 27.14 -7.58
CA PHE A 50 -20.85 26.44 -7.51
C PHE A 50 -19.96 26.80 -8.70
N TYR A 51 -20.48 26.74 -9.93
CA TYR A 51 -19.69 27.10 -11.12
C TYR A 51 -19.34 28.59 -11.14
N GLU A 52 -20.25 29.47 -10.70
CA GLU A 52 -19.94 30.90 -10.52
C GLU A 52 -18.83 31.11 -9.48
N PHE A 53 -18.90 30.41 -8.35
CA PHE A 53 -17.88 30.47 -7.31
C PHE A 53 -16.52 29.96 -7.81
N MET A 54 -16.52 28.91 -8.65
CA MET A 54 -15.30 28.31 -9.19
C MET A 54 -14.68 29.09 -10.34
N LYS A 55 -15.43 29.98 -11.00
CA LYS A 55 -14.95 30.69 -12.19
C LYS A 55 -13.59 31.40 -12.00
N PRO A 56 -13.35 32.13 -10.90
CA PRO A 56 -12.04 32.76 -10.67
C PRO A 56 -10.89 31.76 -10.47
N PHE A 57 -11.16 30.55 -9.99
CA PHE A 57 -10.17 29.47 -9.92
C PHE A 57 -9.92 28.85 -11.29
N GLU A 58 -10.99 28.66 -12.07
CA GLU A 58 -10.94 28.16 -13.44
C GLU A 58 -10.08 29.06 -14.32
N ASP A 59 -10.24 30.38 -14.23
CA ASP A 59 -9.43 31.34 -15.00
C ASP A 59 -7.93 31.20 -14.68
N ARG A 60 -7.57 31.08 -13.39
CA ARG A 60 -6.18 30.84 -12.97
C ARG A 60 -5.65 29.49 -13.45
N LEU A 61 -6.46 28.44 -13.38
CA LEU A 61 -6.10 27.11 -13.86
C LEU A 61 -5.90 27.11 -15.38
N ASN A 62 -6.75 27.83 -16.12
CA ASN A 62 -6.63 27.98 -17.57
C ASN A 62 -5.31 28.68 -17.94
N GLU A 63 -4.91 29.75 -17.22
CA GLU A 63 -3.61 30.39 -17.41
C GLU A 63 -2.44 29.45 -17.12
N LEU A 64 -2.51 28.70 -16.02
CA LEU A 64 -1.48 27.73 -15.63
C LEU A 64 -1.41 26.52 -16.56
N SER A 65 -2.50 26.17 -17.25
CA SER A 65 -2.54 25.06 -18.20
C SER A 65 -1.69 25.31 -19.46
N LEU A 66 -1.38 26.58 -19.74
CA LEU A 66 -0.52 26.99 -20.85
C LEU A 66 0.96 26.68 -20.60
N LEU A 67 1.37 26.44 -19.35
CA LEU A 67 2.74 26.11 -18.99
C LEU A 67 3.13 24.71 -19.51
N SER A 68 4.29 24.62 -20.15
CA SER A 68 4.71 23.42 -20.89
C SER A 68 6.07 22.88 -20.48
N THR A 69 6.95 23.71 -19.93
CA THR A 69 8.35 23.36 -19.64
C THR A 69 8.64 23.31 -18.14
N ARG A 70 9.65 22.53 -17.73
CA ARG A 70 10.04 22.42 -16.33
C ARG A 70 10.50 23.77 -15.76
N GLU A 71 11.20 24.57 -16.56
CA GLU A 71 11.75 25.87 -16.20
C GLU A 71 10.64 26.88 -15.88
N GLU A 72 9.52 26.84 -16.63
CA GLU A 72 8.33 27.66 -16.34
C GLU A 72 7.74 27.35 -14.97
N PHE A 73 7.59 26.07 -14.63
CA PHE A 73 7.11 25.65 -13.30
C PHE A 73 8.07 26.03 -12.18
N GLN A 74 9.36 26.22 -12.47
CA GLN A 74 10.37 26.62 -11.48
C GLN A 74 10.43 28.13 -11.22
N GLN A 75 9.69 28.95 -11.99
CA GLN A 75 9.63 30.38 -11.74
C GLN A 75 8.97 30.65 -10.37
N PRO A 76 9.56 31.48 -9.49
CA PRO A 76 9.02 31.72 -8.15
C PRO A 76 7.55 32.18 -8.17
N GLN A 77 7.17 33.06 -9.09
CA GLN A 77 5.78 33.52 -9.23
C GLN A 77 4.80 32.37 -9.54
N VAL A 78 5.20 31.42 -10.38
CA VAL A 78 4.39 30.24 -10.74
C VAL A 78 4.30 29.28 -9.56
N GLN A 79 5.41 29.06 -8.84
CA GLN A 79 5.41 28.24 -7.62
C GLN A 79 4.42 28.78 -6.59
N HIS A 80 4.48 30.08 -6.28
CA HIS A 80 3.57 30.72 -5.33
C HIS A 80 2.12 30.61 -5.80
N ALA A 81 1.84 30.90 -7.09
CA ALA A 81 0.49 30.82 -7.64
C ALA A 81 -0.11 29.41 -7.52
N ILE A 82 0.63 28.38 -7.89
CA ILE A 82 0.18 26.98 -7.82
C ILE A 82 0.03 26.51 -6.36
N ILE A 83 0.98 26.84 -5.49
CA ILE A 83 0.91 26.46 -4.06
C ILE A 83 -0.33 27.07 -3.41
N ASP A 84 -0.54 28.36 -3.60
CA ASP A 84 -1.67 29.09 -3.05
C ASP A 84 -3.01 28.56 -3.58
N LEU A 85 -3.08 28.27 -4.88
CA LEU A 85 -4.23 27.66 -5.52
C LEU A 85 -4.58 26.30 -4.91
N PHE A 86 -3.61 25.39 -4.79
CA PHE A 86 -3.90 24.05 -4.23
C PHE A 86 -4.10 24.05 -2.72
N LEU A 87 -3.59 25.05 -1.98
CA LEU A 87 -3.99 25.28 -0.60
C LEU A 87 -5.48 25.66 -0.53
N ASP A 88 -5.94 26.56 -1.40
CA ASP A 88 -7.33 27.02 -1.41
C ASP A 88 -8.29 25.92 -1.80
N LEU A 89 -8.01 25.24 -2.91
CA LEU A 89 -8.82 24.12 -3.38
C LEU A 89 -8.87 23.02 -2.33
N ARG A 90 -7.75 22.73 -1.65
CA ARG A 90 -7.74 21.76 -0.55
C ARG A 90 -8.63 22.21 0.61
N GLY A 91 -8.55 23.47 1.01
CA GLY A 91 -9.42 24.05 2.03
C GLY A 91 -10.89 23.97 1.64
N PHE A 92 -11.20 24.19 0.37
CA PHE A 92 -12.54 24.10 -0.17
C PHE A 92 -13.09 22.65 -0.15
N ILE A 93 -12.30 21.64 -0.55
CA ILE A 93 -12.80 20.25 -0.63
C ILE A 93 -12.80 19.49 0.70
N GLU A 94 -11.98 19.90 1.66
CA GLU A 94 -11.82 19.22 2.95
C GLU A 94 -13.13 19.02 3.75
N PRO A 95 -14.05 20.00 3.84
CA PRO A 95 -15.30 19.85 4.58
C PRO A 95 -16.40 19.10 3.81
N ILE A 96 -16.22 18.82 2.51
CA ILE A 96 -17.26 18.17 1.70
C ILE A 96 -17.43 16.71 2.13
N GLN A 97 -18.63 16.34 2.56
CA GLN A 97 -18.99 14.98 2.96
C GLN A 97 -19.98 14.30 2.02
N SER A 98 -20.81 15.08 1.33
CA SER A 98 -21.84 14.54 0.44
C SER A 98 -21.23 14.11 -0.89
N ARG A 99 -21.75 13.02 -1.46
CA ARG A 99 -21.40 12.58 -2.81
C ARG A 99 -21.72 13.65 -3.85
N ARG A 100 -22.90 14.30 -3.77
CA ARG A 100 -23.34 15.33 -4.73
C ARG A 100 -22.35 16.49 -4.83
N SER A 101 -22.04 17.13 -3.71
CA SER A 101 -21.12 18.28 -3.67
C SER A 101 -19.70 17.89 -4.05
N PHE A 102 -19.28 16.66 -3.70
CA PHE A 102 -17.97 16.15 -4.10
C PHE A 102 -17.90 15.92 -5.61
N LEU A 103 -18.94 15.35 -6.22
CA LEU A 103 -18.98 15.14 -7.67
C LEU A 103 -18.99 16.45 -8.46
N LEU A 104 -19.70 17.49 -7.99
CA LEU A 104 -19.62 18.82 -8.59
C LEU A 104 -18.18 19.34 -8.66
N PHE A 105 -17.43 19.20 -7.56
CA PHE A 105 -16.01 19.55 -7.55
C PHE A 105 -15.17 18.62 -8.43
N PHE A 106 -15.41 17.32 -8.33
CA PHE A 106 -14.63 16.31 -9.04
C PHE A 106 -14.77 16.47 -10.56
N ASP A 107 -15.98 16.63 -11.07
CA ASP A 107 -16.26 16.76 -12.50
C ASP A 107 -15.77 18.11 -13.06
N TRP A 108 -15.76 19.16 -12.23
CA TRP A 108 -15.15 20.45 -12.60
C TRP A 108 -13.62 20.40 -12.65
N PHE A 109 -12.98 19.65 -11.73
CA PHE A 109 -11.53 19.65 -11.59
C PHE A 109 -10.85 18.56 -12.44
N TYR A 110 -11.42 17.36 -12.45
CA TYR A 110 -10.82 16.13 -12.96
C TYR A 110 -11.52 15.66 -14.24
N PRO A 111 -10.78 15.28 -15.29
CA PRO A 111 -9.32 15.12 -15.34
C PRO A 111 -8.56 16.38 -15.74
N ASP A 112 -9.24 17.42 -16.21
CA ASP A 112 -8.67 18.50 -17.02
C ASP A 112 -7.53 19.27 -16.35
N TYR A 113 -7.60 19.50 -15.04
CA TYR A 113 -6.62 20.30 -14.31
C TYR A 113 -5.62 19.50 -13.47
N MET A 114 -5.80 18.17 -13.37
CA MET A 114 -4.85 17.28 -12.69
C MET A 114 -3.42 17.35 -13.28
N PRO A 115 -3.21 17.49 -14.61
CA PRO A 115 -1.87 17.60 -15.19
C PRO A 115 -1.03 18.77 -14.66
N ILE A 116 -1.64 19.90 -14.28
CA ILE A 116 -0.93 21.06 -13.71
C ILE A 116 -0.24 20.63 -12.40
N LEU A 117 -0.98 19.90 -11.56
CA LEU A 117 -0.47 19.39 -10.29
C LEU A 117 0.66 18.38 -10.50
N LEU A 118 0.46 17.42 -11.41
CA LEU A 118 1.44 16.37 -11.68
C LEU A 118 2.76 16.95 -12.19
N ARG A 119 2.70 17.90 -13.14
CA ARG A 119 3.90 18.59 -13.67
C ARG A 119 4.61 19.42 -12.61
N ALA A 120 3.87 20.10 -11.74
CA ALA A 120 4.45 20.85 -10.63
C ALA A 120 5.19 19.93 -9.63
N VAL A 121 4.58 18.79 -9.27
CA VAL A 121 5.23 17.78 -8.41
C VAL A 121 6.48 17.23 -9.09
N GLU A 122 6.43 16.90 -10.37
CA GLU A 122 7.60 16.43 -11.13
C GLU A 122 8.73 17.49 -11.17
N ALA A 123 8.38 18.76 -11.38
CA ALA A 123 9.35 19.85 -11.49
C ALA A 123 10.09 20.12 -10.17
N TRP A 124 9.40 19.99 -9.02
CA TRP A 124 9.88 20.43 -7.71
C TRP A 124 10.29 19.30 -6.77
N SER A 125 9.93 18.05 -7.04
CA SER A 125 10.25 16.95 -6.12
C SER A 125 11.77 16.82 -5.88
N PRO A 126 12.22 16.56 -4.64
CA PRO A 126 11.42 16.27 -3.43
C PRO A 126 11.23 17.50 -2.52
N ASP A 127 11.28 18.73 -3.07
CA ASP A 127 11.23 19.95 -2.28
C ASP A 127 9.92 20.07 -1.45
N PRO A 128 9.97 20.57 -0.19
CA PRO A 128 8.80 20.85 0.62
C PRO A 128 7.69 21.70 -0.04
N LEU A 129 7.99 22.46 -1.09
CA LEU A 129 7.01 23.16 -1.93
C LEU A 129 5.96 22.21 -2.54
N THR A 130 6.27 20.92 -2.69
CA THR A 130 5.32 19.90 -3.16
C THR A 130 4.25 19.51 -2.12
N TYR A 131 4.48 19.76 -0.82
CA TYR A 131 3.61 19.24 0.24
C TYR A 131 2.15 19.70 0.17
N PRO A 132 1.82 20.97 -0.18
CA PRO A 132 0.44 21.38 -0.37
C PRO A 132 -0.26 20.59 -1.48
N LEU A 133 0.42 20.33 -2.59
CA LEU A 133 -0.08 19.58 -3.75
C LEU A 133 -0.32 18.12 -3.37
N LEU A 134 0.67 17.45 -2.75
CA LEU A 134 0.51 16.07 -2.28
C LEU A 134 -0.67 15.94 -1.30
N LYS A 135 -0.85 16.91 -0.39
CA LYS A 135 -1.96 16.88 0.56
C LYS A 135 -3.32 17.19 -0.08
N PHE A 136 -3.35 17.98 -1.16
CA PHE A 136 -4.56 18.17 -1.96
C PHE A 136 -4.97 16.83 -2.59
N VAL A 137 -4.03 16.12 -3.24
CA VAL A 137 -4.30 14.79 -3.79
C VAL A 137 -4.73 13.82 -2.71
N GLY A 138 -4.06 13.82 -1.56
CA GLY A 138 -4.45 13.02 -0.40
C GLY A 138 -5.91 13.26 0.01
N GLU A 139 -6.38 14.50 -0.03
CA GLU A 139 -7.77 14.85 0.25
C GLU A 139 -8.71 14.41 -0.90
N LEU A 140 -8.32 14.64 -2.16
CA LEU A 140 -9.07 14.25 -3.35
C LEU A 140 -9.35 12.75 -3.41
N VAL A 141 -8.39 11.90 -3.02
CA VAL A 141 -8.54 10.43 -3.00
C VAL A 141 -9.22 9.91 -1.73
N GLN A 142 -9.57 10.78 -0.77
CA GLN A 142 -10.15 10.33 0.49
C GLN A 142 -11.66 10.12 0.37
N ASN A 143 -12.12 8.87 0.54
CA ASN A 143 -13.54 8.52 0.52
C ASN A 143 -14.25 8.81 1.87
N LYS A 144 -14.32 10.09 2.27
CA LYS A 144 -15.03 10.50 3.49
C LYS A 144 -16.53 10.26 3.32
N SER A 145 -17.16 9.59 4.29
CA SER A 145 -18.62 9.38 4.30
C SER A 145 -19.19 8.82 2.99
N GLN A 146 -18.43 7.96 2.30
CA GLN A 146 -18.81 7.40 0.99
C GLN A 146 -19.02 8.43 -0.13
N ARG A 147 -18.35 9.60 -0.07
CA ARG A 147 -18.45 10.65 -1.10
C ARG A 147 -17.86 10.25 -2.46
N LEU A 148 -16.87 9.35 -2.49
CA LEU A 148 -16.25 8.78 -3.70
C LEU A 148 -16.96 7.49 -4.15
N ASN A 149 -18.28 7.42 -4.01
CA ASN A 149 -19.05 6.30 -4.55
C ASN A 149 -19.31 6.53 -6.04
N LEU A 150 -18.33 6.15 -6.88
CA LEU A 150 -18.40 6.26 -8.33
C LEU A 150 -19.30 5.16 -8.90
N ASP A 151 -19.89 5.41 -10.08
CA ASP A 151 -20.64 4.37 -10.78
C ASP A 151 -19.72 3.19 -11.14
N ILE A 152 -20.23 1.96 -11.08
CA ILE A 152 -19.45 0.73 -11.37
C ILE A 152 -18.89 0.76 -12.81
N SER A 153 -19.58 1.44 -13.72
CA SER A 153 -19.14 1.65 -15.10
C SER A 153 -18.15 2.81 -15.28
N SER A 154 -17.95 3.63 -14.25
CA SER A 154 -17.09 4.81 -14.33
C SER A 154 -15.60 4.42 -14.35
N PRO A 155 -14.82 4.94 -15.31
CA PRO A 155 -13.37 4.75 -15.31
C PRO A 155 -12.66 5.63 -14.27
N ASN A 156 -13.35 6.58 -13.64
CA ASN A 156 -12.74 7.65 -12.84
C ASN A 156 -11.91 7.13 -11.67
N GLY A 157 -12.33 6.03 -11.01
CA GLY A 157 -11.56 5.45 -9.91
C GLY A 157 -10.21 4.89 -10.39
N VAL A 158 -10.20 4.23 -11.54
CA VAL A 158 -8.99 3.68 -12.18
C VAL A 158 -8.08 4.81 -12.64
N LEU A 159 -8.62 5.82 -13.32
CA LEU A 159 -7.85 6.97 -13.81
C LEU A 159 -7.25 7.77 -12.64
N LEU A 160 -8.04 8.04 -11.60
CA LEU A 160 -7.57 8.75 -10.41
C LEU A 160 -6.43 7.99 -9.71
N PHE A 161 -6.49 6.66 -9.66
CA PHE A 161 -5.38 5.88 -9.12
C PHE A 161 -4.13 5.92 -10.00
N ARG A 162 -4.27 5.94 -11.33
CA ARG A 162 -3.13 6.10 -12.23
C ARG A 162 -2.39 7.40 -11.96
N ASP A 163 -3.11 8.50 -11.80
CA ASP A 163 -2.51 9.79 -11.49
C ASP A 163 -1.91 9.82 -10.08
N ALA A 164 -2.56 9.18 -9.10
CA ALA A 164 -2.02 9.03 -7.75
C ALA A 164 -0.72 8.19 -7.75
N SER A 165 -0.67 7.12 -8.54
CA SER A 165 0.52 6.29 -8.72
C SER A 165 1.66 7.08 -9.38
N GLN A 166 1.39 7.79 -10.48
CA GLN A 166 2.36 8.65 -11.13
C GLN A 166 2.94 9.68 -10.15
N LEU A 167 2.08 10.34 -9.36
CA LEU A 167 2.49 11.31 -8.35
C LEU A 167 3.39 10.70 -7.27
N ILE A 168 3.02 9.52 -6.75
CA ILE A 168 3.83 8.79 -5.76
C ILE A 168 5.20 8.43 -6.36
N CYS A 169 5.23 7.97 -7.61
CA CYS A 169 6.47 7.60 -8.30
C CYS A 169 7.37 8.82 -8.56
N SER A 170 6.82 9.90 -9.10
CA SER A 170 7.56 11.14 -9.38
C SER A 170 8.17 11.75 -8.12
N TYR A 171 7.41 11.80 -7.01
CA TYR A 171 7.93 12.28 -5.73
C TYR A 171 8.95 11.31 -5.13
N GLY A 172 8.56 10.02 -5.04
CA GLY A 172 9.33 8.98 -4.37
C GLY A 172 10.71 8.77 -4.98
N GLN A 173 10.81 8.76 -6.32
CA GLN A 173 12.07 8.56 -7.04
C GLN A 173 13.13 9.60 -6.67
N GLN A 174 12.71 10.85 -6.45
CA GLN A 174 13.60 11.91 -5.99
C GLN A 174 13.84 11.84 -4.47
N ALA A 175 12.80 11.57 -3.68
CA ALA A 175 12.87 11.51 -2.23
C ALA A 175 13.86 10.44 -1.71
N ILE A 176 13.95 9.28 -2.37
CA ILE A 176 14.87 8.19 -1.95
C ILE A 176 16.34 8.54 -2.19
N THR A 177 16.64 9.44 -3.14
CA THR A 177 18.01 9.92 -3.42
C THR A 177 18.44 11.06 -2.48
N GLN A 178 17.50 11.65 -1.73
CA GLN A 178 17.78 12.76 -0.85
C GLN A 178 18.54 12.31 0.41
N HIS A 179 19.70 12.91 0.66
CA HIS A 179 20.48 12.71 1.87
C HIS A 179 20.30 13.89 2.84
N VAL A 180 19.84 13.59 4.06
CA VAL A 180 19.67 14.59 5.12
C VAL A 180 20.58 14.21 6.29
N THR A 181 21.62 15.02 6.53
CA THR A 181 22.61 14.80 7.58
C THR A 181 22.17 15.33 8.95
N ASP A 182 21.29 16.35 8.96
CA ASP A 182 20.75 16.92 10.19
C ASP A 182 19.51 16.14 10.67
N ASP A 183 19.69 15.34 11.72
CA ASP A 183 18.63 14.53 12.34
C ASP A 183 17.38 15.35 12.69
N ARG A 184 17.53 16.62 13.07
CA ARG A 184 16.42 17.49 13.46
C ARG A 184 15.55 17.89 12.27
N LYS A 185 16.12 17.84 11.05
CA LYS A 185 15.44 18.22 9.81
C LYS A 185 14.96 17.02 9.00
N LYS A 186 15.42 15.80 9.29
CA LYS A 186 15.03 14.56 8.58
C LYS A 186 13.54 14.46 8.32
N TYR A 187 12.72 14.67 9.35
CA TYR A 187 11.27 14.60 9.16
C TYR A 187 10.76 15.67 8.19
N ALA A 188 11.10 16.93 8.42
CA ALA A 188 10.59 18.05 7.63
C ALA A 188 11.08 18.02 6.18
N ALA A 189 12.33 17.59 5.95
CA ALA A 189 12.99 17.63 4.66
C ALA A 189 12.76 16.36 3.82
N LYS A 190 12.55 15.20 4.44
CA LYS A 190 12.46 13.90 3.75
C LYS A 190 11.21 13.11 4.12
N TYR A 191 11.03 12.78 5.40
CA TYR A 191 9.99 11.82 5.79
C TYR A 191 8.57 12.37 5.68
N LYS A 192 8.37 13.69 5.74
CA LYS A 192 7.04 14.30 5.68
C LYS A 192 6.36 14.07 4.33
N GLY A 193 7.07 14.16 3.21
CA GLY A 193 6.47 13.85 1.91
C GLY A 193 6.21 12.36 1.72
N ILE A 194 7.12 11.49 2.18
CA ILE A 194 6.89 10.03 2.20
C ILE A 194 5.66 9.68 3.04
N THR A 195 5.51 10.32 4.21
CA THR A 195 4.31 10.19 5.07
C THR A 195 3.03 10.55 4.30
N ILE A 196 3.06 11.60 3.47
CA ILE A 196 1.89 11.98 2.67
C ILE A 196 1.64 10.95 1.56
N CYS A 197 2.69 10.43 0.90
CA CYS A 197 2.57 9.37 -0.11
C CYS A 197 1.96 8.09 0.46
N PHE A 198 2.39 7.64 1.64
CA PHE A 198 1.78 6.49 2.32
C PHE A 198 0.29 6.72 2.61
N ASN A 199 -0.08 7.92 3.06
CA ASN A 199 -1.50 8.25 3.28
C ASN A 199 -2.31 8.27 1.97
N ILE A 200 -1.76 8.79 0.86
CA ILE A 200 -2.42 8.77 -0.45
C ILE A 200 -2.68 7.31 -0.86
N LEU A 201 -1.65 6.47 -0.80
CA LEU A 201 -1.75 5.08 -1.21
C LEU A 201 -2.75 4.31 -0.34
N ALA A 202 -2.68 4.46 0.99
CA ALA A 202 -3.62 3.84 1.92
C ALA A 202 -5.08 4.22 1.62
N ARG A 203 -5.35 5.51 1.33
CA ARG A 203 -6.69 5.99 1.00
C ARG A 203 -7.21 5.44 -0.32
N CYS A 204 -6.33 5.22 -1.29
CA CYS A 204 -6.70 4.58 -2.55
C CYS A 204 -7.06 3.10 -2.32
N LEU A 205 -6.21 2.37 -1.58
CA LEU A 205 -6.40 0.95 -1.30
C LEU A 205 -7.67 0.70 -0.47
N GLY A 206 -7.83 1.41 0.65
CA GLY A 206 -8.99 1.26 1.55
C GLY A 206 -10.25 2.00 1.11
N GLY A 207 -10.18 2.76 0.01
CA GLY A 207 -11.26 3.65 -0.43
C GLY A 207 -12.49 2.93 -0.97
N LYS A 208 -12.35 1.68 -1.45
CA LYS A 208 -13.41 0.85 -2.04
C LYS A 208 -14.12 1.47 -3.25
N TYR A 209 -13.45 2.37 -3.97
CA TYR A 209 -13.96 3.00 -5.20
C TYR A 209 -13.08 2.68 -6.43
N ILE A 210 -12.04 1.87 -6.26
CA ILE A 210 -11.09 1.48 -7.30
C ILE A 210 -11.19 -0.02 -7.51
N ASN A 211 -11.41 -0.46 -8.75
CA ASN A 211 -11.33 -1.88 -9.10
C ASN A 211 -9.89 -2.22 -9.51
N PHE A 212 -9.08 -2.67 -8.56
CA PHE A 212 -7.68 -3.00 -8.80
C PHE A 212 -7.47 -4.18 -9.77
N GLY A 213 -8.46 -5.06 -9.95
CA GLY A 213 -8.41 -6.18 -10.90
C GLY A 213 -8.22 -5.72 -12.35
N VAL A 214 -8.68 -4.51 -12.67
CA VAL A 214 -8.54 -3.90 -14.01
C VAL A 214 -7.07 -3.71 -14.39
N PHE A 215 -6.20 -3.33 -13.45
CA PHE A 215 -4.77 -3.10 -13.74
C PHE A 215 -4.09 -4.39 -14.21
N TRP A 216 -4.36 -5.51 -13.53
CA TRP A 216 -3.83 -6.81 -13.89
C TRP A 216 -4.39 -7.31 -15.23
N LEU A 217 -5.69 -7.11 -15.48
CA LEU A 217 -6.34 -7.52 -16.72
C LEU A 217 -5.78 -6.79 -17.95
N TYR A 218 -5.54 -5.48 -17.83
CA TYR A 218 -5.04 -4.65 -18.93
C TYR A 218 -3.51 -4.48 -18.94
N GLN A 219 -2.79 -5.16 -18.04
CA GLN A 219 -1.33 -5.04 -17.88
C GLN A 219 -0.88 -3.59 -17.66
N ASP A 220 -1.71 -2.79 -16.97
CA ASP A 220 -1.38 -1.43 -16.58
C ASP A 220 -0.43 -1.46 -15.38
N LYS A 221 0.70 -0.76 -15.50
CA LYS A 221 1.79 -0.78 -14.53
C LYS A 221 1.56 0.12 -13.31
N ALA A 222 0.51 0.93 -13.30
CA ALA A 222 0.32 1.91 -12.23
C ALA A 222 0.31 1.28 -10.83
N ILE A 223 -0.30 0.10 -10.65
CA ILE A 223 -0.30 -0.57 -9.35
C ILE A 223 1.09 -1.12 -8.98
N SER A 224 1.77 -1.78 -9.92
CA SER A 224 3.11 -2.34 -9.68
C SER A 224 4.15 -1.25 -9.43
N ASP A 225 4.05 -0.12 -10.14
CA ASP A 225 4.95 1.01 -9.98
C ASP A 225 4.75 1.68 -8.61
N ALA A 226 3.49 1.85 -8.18
CA ALA A 226 3.16 2.38 -6.86
C ALA A 226 3.70 1.48 -5.73
N PHE A 227 3.53 0.15 -5.83
CA PHE A 227 4.05 -0.78 -4.82
C PHE A 227 5.57 -0.86 -4.83
N SER A 228 6.20 -0.90 -6.00
CA SER A 228 7.66 -0.85 -6.10
C SER A 228 8.21 0.41 -5.43
N MET A 229 7.63 1.58 -5.72
CA MET A 229 8.05 2.83 -5.10
C MET A 229 7.76 2.87 -3.59
N MET A 230 6.63 2.32 -3.15
CA MET A 230 6.31 2.16 -1.73
C MET A 230 7.39 1.35 -0.99
N PHE A 231 7.78 0.19 -1.51
CA PHE A 231 8.85 -0.63 -0.90
C PHE A 231 10.19 0.10 -0.92
N GLN A 232 10.54 0.77 -2.01
CA GLN A 232 11.78 1.57 -2.07
C GLN A 232 11.78 2.68 -1.02
N MET A 233 10.66 3.38 -0.80
CA MET A 233 10.54 4.39 0.25
C MET A 233 10.62 3.79 1.66
N ILE A 234 10.02 2.62 1.92
CA ILE A 234 10.14 1.91 3.20
C ILE A 234 11.60 1.58 3.49
N LEU A 235 12.29 0.94 2.53
CA LEU A 235 13.67 0.51 2.68
C LEU A 235 14.67 1.68 2.77
N ASN A 236 14.29 2.86 2.30
CA ASN A 236 15.10 4.08 2.41
C ASN A 236 14.98 4.79 3.77
N ILE A 237 14.14 4.28 4.67
CA ILE A 237 13.95 4.80 6.03
C ILE A 237 14.48 3.77 7.03
N PRO A 238 15.49 4.09 7.86
CA PRO A 238 15.92 3.21 8.94
C PRO A 238 14.74 2.84 9.85
N LEU A 239 14.62 1.57 10.25
CA LEU A 239 13.50 1.10 11.08
C LEU A 239 13.33 1.93 12.36
N ASN A 240 14.43 2.31 13.00
CA ASN A 240 14.42 3.20 14.16
C ASN A 240 13.76 4.55 13.87
N ASP A 241 14.00 5.15 12.71
CA ASP A 241 13.36 6.41 12.32
C ASP A 241 11.86 6.18 12.02
N MET A 242 11.51 5.09 11.32
CA MET A 242 10.11 4.72 11.04
C MET A 242 9.27 4.61 12.32
N MET A 243 9.84 4.10 13.41
CA MET A 243 9.14 3.93 14.68
C MET A 243 9.20 5.14 15.61
N ASN A 244 10.18 6.04 15.46
CA ASN A 244 10.35 7.22 16.34
C ASN A 244 9.69 8.51 15.84
N PHE A 245 9.22 8.57 14.58
CA PHE A 245 8.46 9.71 14.06
C PHE A 245 6.95 9.40 14.01
N PRO A 246 6.13 9.81 15.00
CA PRO A 246 4.77 9.29 15.17
C PRO A 246 3.84 9.46 13.97
N LYS A 247 3.99 10.56 13.21
CA LYS A 247 3.20 10.80 12.00
C LYS A 247 3.58 9.85 10.86
N LEU A 248 4.86 9.55 10.73
CA LEU A 248 5.37 8.59 9.76
C LEU A 248 4.94 7.17 10.17
N THR A 249 5.12 6.80 11.44
CA THR A 249 4.72 5.50 11.98
C THR A 249 3.24 5.21 11.73
N ARG A 250 2.35 6.16 12.05
CA ARG A 250 0.91 6.03 11.80
C ARG A 250 0.58 5.88 10.32
N ALA A 251 1.22 6.66 9.45
CA ALA A 251 0.98 6.57 8.01
C ALA A 251 1.48 5.24 7.43
N PHE A 252 2.63 4.75 7.89
CA PHE A 252 3.18 3.45 7.52
C PHE A 252 2.24 2.32 7.90
N PHE A 253 1.81 2.24 9.17
CA PHE A 253 0.94 1.15 9.60
C PHE A 253 -0.46 1.21 8.99
N LEU A 254 -1.02 2.40 8.78
CA LEU A 254 -2.27 2.55 8.02
C LEU A 254 -2.11 2.00 6.61
N MET A 255 -1.04 2.36 5.91
CA MET A 255 -0.78 1.89 4.56
C MET A 255 -0.56 0.36 4.53
N MET A 256 0.19 -0.20 5.48
CA MET A 256 0.45 -1.64 5.54
C MET A 256 -0.79 -2.46 5.84
N ASP A 257 -1.71 -1.95 6.65
CA ASP A 257 -2.99 -2.59 6.92
C ASP A 257 -3.82 -2.73 5.63
N GLU A 258 -3.96 -1.62 4.89
CA GLU A 258 -4.70 -1.60 3.62
C GLU A 258 -4.00 -2.44 2.54
N PHE A 259 -2.67 -2.40 2.46
CA PHE A 259 -1.90 -3.22 1.53
C PHE A 259 -2.01 -4.73 1.82
N SER A 260 -1.88 -5.11 3.09
CA SER A 260 -1.87 -6.51 3.52
C SER A 260 -3.24 -7.20 3.40
N SER A 261 -4.33 -6.42 3.43
CA SER A 261 -5.69 -6.95 3.42
C SER A 261 -6.09 -7.60 2.08
N GLU A 262 -5.64 -7.04 0.96
CA GLU A 262 -6.01 -7.55 -0.37
C GLU A 262 -4.81 -7.72 -1.31
N GLN A 263 -3.86 -6.78 -1.28
CA GLN A 263 -2.87 -6.64 -2.35
C GLN A 263 -1.66 -7.55 -2.15
N MET A 264 -1.29 -7.83 -0.91
CA MET A 264 -0.18 -8.74 -0.58
C MET A 264 -0.38 -10.18 -1.07
N MET A 265 -1.63 -10.59 -1.32
CA MET A 265 -1.97 -11.88 -1.94
C MET A 265 -1.80 -11.90 -3.45
N ILE A 266 -1.97 -10.74 -4.08
CA ILE A 266 -2.09 -10.59 -5.53
C ILE A 266 -0.73 -10.21 -6.12
N ASP A 267 0.09 -9.46 -5.39
CA ASP A 267 1.41 -9.03 -5.84
C ASP A 267 2.45 -10.16 -5.71
N PRO A 268 2.95 -10.72 -6.83
CA PRO A 268 3.97 -11.75 -6.79
C PRO A 268 5.38 -11.23 -6.43
N ASN A 269 5.57 -9.91 -6.32
CA ASN A 269 6.90 -9.27 -6.31
C ASN A 269 7.27 -8.56 -5.01
N LEU A 270 6.73 -8.98 -3.86
CA LEU A 270 7.15 -8.44 -2.56
C LEU A 270 8.66 -8.69 -2.32
N PRO A 271 9.51 -7.65 -2.20
CA PRO A 271 10.94 -7.85 -1.96
C PRO A 271 11.21 -8.49 -0.59
N ALA A 272 12.18 -9.41 -0.52
CA ALA A 272 12.50 -10.13 0.71
C ALA A 272 12.95 -9.19 1.85
N GLU A 273 13.74 -8.18 1.52
CA GLU A 273 14.20 -7.17 2.48
C GLU A 273 13.03 -6.35 3.02
N ALA A 274 12.07 -6.00 2.16
CA ALA A 274 10.87 -5.26 2.57
C ALA A 274 9.99 -6.13 3.47
N PHE A 275 9.82 -7.41 3.14
CA PHE A 275 9.08 -8.36 3.97
C PHE A 275 9.68 -8.48 5.38
N LEU A 276 11.01 -8.64 5.48
CA LEU A 276 11.69 -8.69 6.77
C LEU A 276 11.50 -7.38 7.56
N TYR A 277 11.69 -6.23 6.90
CA TYR A 277 11.45 -4.92 7.50
C TYR A 277 10.03 -4.80 8.07
N ILE A 278 9.03 -5.24 7.31
CA ILE A 278 7.62 -5.20 7.73
C ILE A 278 7.39 -6.10 8.95
N LEU A 279 8.00 -7.28 9.00
CA LEU A 279 7.89 -8.18 10.15
C LEU A 279 8.51 -7.57 11.42
N GLU A 280 9.73 -7.03 11.31
CA GLU A 280 10.40 -6.35 12.43
C GLU A 280 9.61 -5.11 12.88
N ALA A 281 9.04 -4.37 11.92
CA ALA A 281 8.14 -3.26 12.21
C ALA A 281 6.90 -3.74 12.98
N CYS A 282 6.26 -4.84 12.56
CA CYS A 282 5.10 -5.39 13.25
C CYS A 282 5.44 -5.85 14.68
N GLU A 283 6.59 -6.48 14.90
CA GLU A 283 7.09 -6.85 16.23
C GLU A 283 7.09 -5.64 17.17
N ILE A 284 7.75 -4.55 16.76
CA ILE A 284 7.80 -3.30 17.54
C ILE A 284 6.39 -2.67 17.66
N GLY A 285 5.61 -2.72 16.58
CA GLY A 285 4.28 -2.11 16.50
C GLY A 285 3.26 -2.73 17.46
N ILE A 286 3.33 -4.05 17.70
CA ILE A 286 2.46 -4.78 18.62
C ILE A 286 2.74 -4.38 20.08
N GLU A 287 3.98 -4.00 20.39
CA GLU A 287 4.38 -3.52 21.72
C GLU A 287 4.07 -2.03 21.93
N SER A 288 3.58 -1.33 20.90
CA SER A 288 3.33 0.12 20.96
C SER A 288 2.32 0.50 22.05
N SER A 289 2.55 1.63 22.72
CA SER A 289 1.58 2.18 23.67
C SER A 289 0.37 2.81 22.96
N ASP A 290 0.52 3.24 21.71
CA ASP A 290 -0.57 3.80 20.89
C ASP A 290 -1.49 2.67 20.37
N PRO A 291 -2.76 2.59 20.81
CA PRO A 291 -3.68 1.56 20.36
C PRO A 291 -3.87 1.54 18.85
N TYR A 292 -3.79 2.72 18.20
CA TYR A 292 -3.90 2.82 16.75
C TYR A 292 -2.79 2.02 16.06
N ILE A 293 -1.54 2.20 16.49
CA ILE A 293 -0.39 1.49 15.92
C ILE A 293 -0.51 -0.01 16.16
N ARG A 294 -0.82 -0.42 17.41
CA ARG A 294 -0.98 -1.86 17.73
C ARG A 294 -2.03 -2.54 16.87
N THR A 295 -3.21 -1.93 16.70
CA THR A 295 -4.29 -2.53 15.92
C THR A 295 -3.89 -2.78 14.47
N HIS A 296 -3.25 -1.81 13.81
CA HIS A 296 -2.84 -1.95 12.41
C HIS A 296 -1.64 -2.91 12.28
N ALA A 297 -0.70 -2.91 13.24
CA ALA A 297 0.40 -3.88 13.29
C ALA A 297 -0.11 -5.32 13.44
N CYS A 298 -1.06 -5.55 14.36
CA CYS A 298 -1.70 -6.86 14.54
C CYS A 298 -2.44 -7.31 13.28
N THR A 299 -3.15 -6.41 12.60
CA THR A 299 -3.90 -6.76 11.39
C THR A 299 -2.95 -7.09 10.24
N THR A 300 -1.90 -6.28 10.06
CA THR A 300 -0.83 -6.56 9.08
C THR A 300 -0.17 -7.92 9.34
N LEU A 301 0.20 -8.21 10.59
CA LEU A 301 0.79 -9.49 10.97
C LEU A 301 -0.20 -10.64 10.74
N ASN A 302 -1.45 -10.50 11.16
CA ASN A 302 -2.49 -11.50 10.95
C ASN A 302 -2.64 -11.82 9.46
N ASN A 303 -2.65 -10.80 8.61
CA ASN A 303 -2.73 -10.95 7.17
C ASN A 303 -1.51 -11.71 6.65
N ILE A 304 -0.28 -11.35 7.07
CA ILE A 304 0.93 -12.12 6.70
C ILE A 304 0.81 -13.60 7.09
N LEU A 305 0.39 -13.88 8.33
CA LEU A 305 0.23 -15.23 8.86
C LEU A 305 -0.87 -16.02 8.12
N THR A 306 -1.93 -15.35 7.69
CA THR A 306 -3.10 -15.98 7.04
C THR A 306 -2.86 -16.20 5.55
N PHE A 307 -2.13 -15.30 4.89
CA PHE A 307 -2.10 -15.20 3.44
C PHE A 307 -0.79 -15.68 2.82
N VAL A 308 0.34 -15.45 3.50
CA VAL A 308 1.67 -15.77 2.97
C VAL A 308 2.12 -17.16 3.42
N PHE A 309 2.11 -17.42 4.73
CA PHE A 309 2.61 -18.70 5.24
C PHE A 309 1.83 -19.93 4.73
N PRO A 310 0.49 -19.93 4.63
CA PRO A 310 -0.25 -21.07 4.11
C PRO A 310 -0.03 -21.33 2.62
N GLN A 311 0.59 -20.41 1.88
CA GLN A 311 1.03 -20.66 0.51
C GLN A 311 2.48 -21.15 0.45
N VAL A 312 3.37 -20.51 1.22
CA VAL A 312 4.80 -20.77 1.15
C VAL A 312 5.16 -22.10 1.83
N LEU A 313 4.64 -22.37 3.03
CA LEU A 313 5.01 -23.56 3.80
C LEU A 313 4.57 -24.86 3.10
N PRO A 314 3.33 -24.99 2.58
CA PRO A 314 2.93 -26.17 1.80
C PRO A 314 3.77 -26.38 0.55
N ARG A 315 4.09 -25.31 -0.20
CA ARG A 315 4.95 -25.40 -1.40
C ARG A 315 6.35 -25.89 -1.07
N MET A 316 6.95 -25.38 0.01
CA MET A 316 8.25 -25.86 0.50
C MET A 316 8.16 -27.31 0.95
N LEU A 317 7.08 -27.68 1.66
CA LEU A 317 6.85 -29.06 2.11
C LEU A 317 6.81 -30.02 0.93
N THR A 318 5.98 -29.74 -0.08
CA THR A 318 5.89 -30.56 -1.30
C THR A 318 7.22 -30.66 -2.02
N SER A 319 7.98 -29.56 -2.12
CA SER A 319 9.28 -29.57 -2.79
C SER A 319 10.29 -30.45 -2.08
N VAL A 320 10.47 -30.25 -0.77
CA VAL A 320 11.44 -31.03 0.04
C VAL A 320 11.01 -32.49 0.15
N PHE A 321 9.71 -32.75 0.36
CA PHE A 321 9.20 -34.10 0.47
C PHE A 321 9.28 -34.84 -0.88
N GLY A 322 9.01 -34.15 -1.98
CA GLY A 322 9.18 -34.68 -3.33
C GLY A 322 10.63 -35.05 -3.63
N MET A 323 11.59 -34.16 -3.32
CA MET A 323 13.03 -34.47 -3.44
C MET A 323 13.44 -35.67 -2.59
N ILE A 324 12.82 -35.86 -1.42
CA ILE A 324 13.06 -37.05 -0.61
C ILE A 324 12.44 -38.28 -1.26
N LEU A 325 11.18 -38.25 -1.67
CA LEU A 325 10.46 -39.46 -2.09
C LEU A 325 10.86 -39.92 -3.50
N PHE A 326 11.00 -38.99 -4.44
CA PHE A 326 11.06 -39.29 -5.88
C PHE A 326 12.43 -39.12 -6.50
N ASP A 327 13.31 -38.31 -5.92
CA ASP A 327 14.66 -38.14 -6.46
C ASP A 327 15.66 -39.13 -5.83
N ASP A 328 16.68 -39.49 -6.61
CA ASP A 328 17.85 -40.25 -6.19
C ASP A 328 18.93 -39.34 -5.58
N ASN A 329 18.53 -38.50 -4.63
CA ASN A 329 19.43 -37.56 -3.95
C ASN A 329 20.13 -38.22 -2.76
N ASN A 330 21.45 -38.00 -2.64
CA ASN A 330 22.26 -38.50 -1.51
C ASN A 330 22.12 -37.64 -0.23
N ASP A 331 21.53 -36.45 -0.32
CA ASP A 331 21.44 -35.46 0.77
C ASP A 331 20.23 -35.65 1.70
N GLN A 332 19.72 -36.88 1.83
CA GLN A 332 18.49 -37.20 2.59
C GLN A 332 18.51 -36.68 4.03
N TRP A 333 19.68 -36.74 4.68
CA TRP A 333 19.87 -36.25 6.04
C TRP A 333 19.67 -34.73 6.14
N GLN A 334 20.04 -33.98 5.11
CA GLN A 334 19.87 -32.52 5.11
C GLN A 334 18.44 -32.13 4.74
N LEU A 335 17.77 -32.90 3.88
CA LEU A 335 16.38 -32.67 3.49
C LEU A 335 15.38 -33.07 4.59
N SER A 336 15.68 -34.09 5.39
CA SER A 336 14.76 -34.60 6.43
C SER A 336 14.54 -33.60 7.56
N ARG A 337 15.53 -32.77 7.90
CA ARG A 337 15.49 -31.79 8.98
C ARG A 337 14.52 -30.62 8.72
N PRO A 338 14.58 -29.91 7.57
CA PRO A 338 13.57 -28.92 7.21
C PRO A 338 12.21 -29.58 6.95
N LEU A 339 12.16 -30.78 6.34
CA LEU A 339 10.89 -31.50 6.15
C LEU A 339 10.18 -31.73 7.49
N TYR A 340 10.89 -32.19 8.52
CA TYR A 340 10.30 -32.39 9.85
C TYR A 340 9.65 -31.11 10.39
N THR A 341 10.34 -29.99 10.24
CA THR A 341 9.86 -28.68 10.72
C THR A 341 8.62 -28.25 9.93
N LEU A 342 8.63 -28.44 8.61
CA LEU A 342 7.49 -28.14 7.74
C LEU A 342 6.28 -29.03 8.06
N VAL A 343 6.48 -30.33 8.27
CA VAL A 343 5.41 -31.26 8.68
C VAL A 343 4.85 -30.89 10.06
N LEU A 344 5.68 -30.40 10.97
CA LEU A 344 5.23 -29.96 12.28
C LEU A 344 4.33 -28.72 12.19
N LEU A 345 4.68 -27.77 11.31
CA LEU A 345 3.93 -26.54 11.06
C LEU A 345 2.66 -26.79 10.24
N GLU A 346 2.71 -27.69 9.25
CA GLU A 346 1.66 -27.93 8.25
C GLU A 346 1.12 -29.37 8.33
N ARG A 347 0.69 -29.82 9.52
CA ARG A 347 0.30 -31.22 9.77
C ARG A 347 -0.82 -31.72 8.85
N ASP A 348 -1.88 -30.91 8.71
CA ASP A 348 -3.04 -31.29 7.90
C ASP A 348 -2.68 -31.38 6.42
N PHE A 349 -1.86 -30.43 5.93
CA PHE A 349 -1.37 -30.47 4.56
C PHE A 349 -0.42 -31.64 4.33
N ALA A 350 0.50 -31.92 5.25
CA ALA A 350 1.41 -33.06 5.18
C ALA A 350 0.64 -34.40 5.09
N SER A 351 -0.44 -34.55 5.87
CA SER A 351 -1.33 -35.71 5.81
C SER A 351 -2.04 -35.82 4.46
N LYS A 352 -2.60 -34.71 3.95
CA LYS A 352 -3.22 -34.67 2.62
C LYS A 352 -2.23 -35.04 1.52
N TYR A 353 -1.02 -34.48 1.53
CA TYR A 353 0.03 -34.77 0.55
C TYR A 353 0.46 -36.25 0.61
N THR A 354 0.68 -36.79 1.81
CA THR A 354 0.98 -38.22 2.02
C THR A 354 -0.11 -39.12 1.42
N ASN A 355 -1.38 -38.78 1.65
CA ASN A 355 -2.50 -39.52 1.07
C ASN A 355 -2.55 -39.43 -0.46
N GLN A 356 -2.22 -38.27 -1.04
CA GLN A 356 -2.09 -38.12 -2.49
C GLN A 356 -0.98 -39.03 -3.05
N VAL A 357 0.19 -39.05 -2.41
CA VAL A 357 1.29 -39.96 -2.78
C VAL A 357 0.81 -41.40 -2.77
N ILE A 358 0.12 -41.84 -1.72
CA ILE A 358 -0.41 -43.21 -1.59
C ILE A 358 -1.40 -43.53 -2.71
N MET A 359 -2.36 -42.64 -2.97
CA MET A 359 -3.41 -42.88 -3.98
C MET A 359 -2.86 -42.96 -5.40
N GLN A 360 -1.76 -42.27 -5.67
CA GLN A 360 -1.05 -42.33 -6.94
C GLN A 360 -0.34 -43.67 -7.17
N GLN A 361 -0.09 -44.46 -6.12
CA GLN A 361 0.53 -45.78 -6.25
C GLN A 361 -0.46 -46.83 -6.79
N LEU A 362 0.10 -47.87 -7.42
CA LEU A 362 -0.65 -49.05 -7.85
C LEU A 362 -1.44 -49.67 -6.66
N PRO A 363 -2.69 -50.13 -6.85
CA PRO A 363 -3.55 -50.62 -5.77
C PRO A 363 -2.87 -51.64 -4.84
N GLU A 364 -2.11 -52.57 -5.41
CA GLU A 364 -1.37 -53.63 -4.70
C GLU A 364 -0.26 -53.10 -3.78
N ARG A 365 0.26 -51.89 -4.05
CA ARG A 365 1.34 -51.26 -3.28
C ARG A 365 0.84 -50.27 -2.22
N ARG A 366 -0.43 -49.85 -2.30
CA ARG A 366 -0.97 -48.78 -1.45
C ARG A 366 -0.89 -49.11 0.03
N GLU A 367 -1.26 -50.33 0.43
CA GLU A 367 -1.25 -50.75 1.84
C GLU A 367 0.16 -50.72 2.43
N TYR A 368 1.14 -51.25 1.69
CA TYR A 368 2.54 -51.26 2.12
C TYR A 368 3.12 -49.84 2.20
N VAL A 369 2.88 -48.99 1.19
CA VAL A 369 3.35 -47.59 1.20
C VAL A 369 2.67 -46.79 2.32
N THR A 370 1.40 -47.07 2.62
CA THR A 370 0.68 -46.44 3.75
C THR A 370 1.39 -46.73 5.07
N LYS A 371 1.72 -48.00 5.33
CA LYS A 371 2.44 -48.42 6.52
C LYS A 371 3.82 -47.77 6.62
N LEU A 372 4.54 -47.66 5.50
CA LEU A 372 5.86 -47.03 5.49
C LEU A 372 5.79 -45.52 5.79
N LEU A 373 4.83 -44.81 5.21
CA LEU A 373 4.68 -43.37 5.42
C LEU A 373 4.09 -43.04 6.80
N SER A 374 3.21 -43.88 7.35
CA SER A 374 2.71 -43.70 8.72
C SER A 374 3.84 -43.78 9.75
N ASN A 375 4.82 -44.68 9.55
CA ASN A 375 5.97 -44.84 10.44
C ASN A 375 6.87 -43.59 10.51
N LEU A 376 6.83 -42.69 9.51
CA LEU A 376 7.61 -41.45 9.55
C LEU A 376 7.22 -40.56 10.73
N MET A 377 5.94 -40.58 11.10
CA MET A 377 5.39 -39.72 12.15
C MET A 377 5.29 -40.42 13.51
N GLU A 378 5.54 -41.74 13.54
CA GLU A 378 5.40 -42.55 14.75
C GLU A 378 6.50 -42.30 15.79
N GLY A 379 6.06 -41.96 17.00
CA GLY A 379 6.91 -41.82 18.17
C GLY A 379 7.81 -40.58 18.18
N SER A 380 7.56 -39.57 17.33
CA SER A 380 8.12 -38.23 17.54
C SER A 380 7.31 -37.50 18.63
N GLY A 381 7.98 -36.75 19.51
CA GLY A 381 7.31 -35.93 20.52
C GLY A 381 6.57 -34.71 19.97
N TRP A 382 6.58 -34.54 18.64
CA TRP A 382 6.09 -33.34 17.94
C TRP A 382 6.72 -32.05 18.46
N THR A 383 8.01 -32.07 18.77
CA THR A 383 8.76 -30.92 19.24
C THR A 383 9.91 -30.57 18.30
N LEU A 384 10.36 -29.32 18.30
CA LEU A 384 11.54 -28.89 17.55
C LEU A 384 12.88 -29.36 18.18
N SER A 385 12.85 -30.33 19.09
CA SER A 385 14.05 -30.85 19.76
C SER A 385 14.99 -31.55 18.78
N THR A 386 16.29 -31.52 19.08
CA THR A 386 17.31 -32.22 18.27
C THR A 386 17.01 -33.72 18.20
N LYS A 387 16.57 -34.32 19.31
CA LYS A 387 16.23 -35.74 19.40
C LYS A 387 15.09 -36.13 18.45
N ASP A 388 14.01 -35.35 18.40
CA ASP A 388 12.87 -35.63 17.52
C ASP A 388 13.26 -35.47 16.04
N ARG A 389 14.05 -34.44 15.71
CA ARG A 389 14.58 -34.22 14.35
C ARG A 389 15.50 -35.35 13.88
N GLU A 390 16.39 -35.84 14.74
CA GLU A 390 17.28 -36.98 14.45
C GLU A 390 16.47 -38.26 14.24
N LYS A 391 15.50 -38.53 15.11
CA LYS A 391 14.62 -39.68 14.98
C LYS A 391 13.84 -39.64 13.66
N PHE A 392 13.26 -38.51 13.28
CA PHE A 392 12.58 -38.36 12.00
C PHE A 392 13.53 -38.63 10.82
N SER A 393 14.77 -38.13 10.88
CA SER A 393 15.79 -38.35 9.85
C SER A 393 16.17 -39.82 9.70
N GLN A 394 16.25 -40.56 10.82
CA GLN A 394 16.45 -42.01 10.81
C GLN A 394 15.25 -42.74 10.18
N GLN A 395 14.03 -42.29 10.43
CA GLN A 395 12.84 -42.89 9.81
C GLN A 395 12.79 -42.65 8.30
N ILE A 396 13.19 -41.46 7.82
CA ILE A 396 13.33 -41.19 6.38
C ILE A 396 14.38 -42.12 5.75
N SER A 397 15.50 -42.34 6.43
CA SER A 397 16.55 -43.26 5.96
C SER A 397 16.05 -44.71 5.90
N ASN A 398 15.30 -45.14 6.93
CA ASN A 398 14.66 -46.46 6.96
C ASN A 398 13.63 -46.62 5.84
N LEU A 399 12.78 -45.61 5.62
CA LEU A 399 11.80 -45.57 4.53
C LEU A 399 12.48 -45.84 3.18
N LYS A 400 13.54 -45.10 2.85
CA LYS A 400 14.28 -45.29 1.60
C LYS A 400 14.90 -46.68 1.49
N ARG A 401 15.50 -47.18 2.57
CA ARG A 401 16.04 -48.55 2.60
C ARG A 401 14.96 -49.60 2.32
N GLU A 402 13.78 -49.46 2.92
CA GLU A 402 12.65 -50.37 2.69
C GLU A 402 12.14 -50.31 1.25
N LEU A 403 12.03 -49.10 0.68
CA LEU A 403 11.64 -48.91 -0.74
C LEU A 403 12.64 -49.57 -1.70
N VAL A 404 13.94 -49.41 -1.46
CA VAL A 404 15.00 -50.05 -2.27
C VAL A 404 14.98 -51.57 -2.11
N ASN A 405 14.88 -52.07 -0.88
CA ASN A 405 14.85 -53.50 -0.59
C ASN A 405 13.69 -54.23 -1.27
N HIS A 406 12.53 -53.57 -1.40
CA HIS A 406 11.34 -54.13 -2.03
C HIS A 406 11.19 -53.74 -3.51
N GLN A 407 12.21 -53.08 -4.10
CA GLN A 407 12.21 -52.60 -5.49
C GLN A 407 10.98 -51.74 -5.84
N ILE A 408 10.56 -50.89 -4.88
CA ILE A 408 9.41 -50.00 -5.03
C ILE A 408 9.90 -48.62 -5.44
N THR A 409 9.67 -48.27 -6.70
CA THR A 409 9.74 -46.89 -7.18
C THR A 409 8.37 -46.24 -6.98
N LEU A 410 8.34 -45.15 -6.20
CA LEU A 410 7.10 -44.39 -5.99
C LEU A 410 6.76 -43.55 -7.23
N VAL A 411 5.48 -43.52 -7.57
CA VAL A 411 4.97 -42.63 -8.64
C VAL A 411 4.85 -41.20 -8.08
N PRO A 412 5.45 -40.18 -8.72
CA PRO A 412 5.32 -38.77 -8.33
C PRO A 412 3.87 -38.26 -8.38
N VAL A 413 3.56 -37.29 -7.51
CA VAL A 413 2.25 -36.59 -7.43
C VAL A 413 2.21 -35.38 -8.33
#